data_AF-C8VU54-F1
#
_entry.id   AF-C8VU54-F1
#
_cell.length_a   1.000
_cell.length_b   1.000
_cell.length_c   1.000
_cell.angle_alpha   90.00
_cell.angle_beta   90.00
_cell.angle_gamma   90.00
#
_symmetry.space_group_name_H-M   'P 1'
#
loop_
_entity.id
_entity.type
_entity.pdbx_description
1 polymer ?
#
loop_
_entity_poly.entity_id
_entity_poly.type
_entity_poly.pdbx_seq_one_letter_code
_entity_poly.pdbx_strand_id
1 'polypeptide(L)'
;MFLPLLYTSIQQLRPTARRFLVLPITHYGAMESSRSIPELKSLFIRAQIRILSESLEAPEDWRSYATEPVEEDLSDKVVGDVLQKLNAALKQHNRVIYSSQAIQHVAQQIASLYWASVNQATREVTSLERGVDKTVDLSSHPNITQLPRELYDQSASEEEQLRYKRLRERLANLDNQRQQRQRRLDQLRLLQRLLEPFREPQTNVQPNLVTKDGELVQELEKMRMLVARVSGRIAQSQAANNDDRDEVSYVLDTEQKLAALLDMD
;
A
#
# COMPACT_ATOMS: atom_id res chain seq x y z
N MET A 1 -0.01 -15.82 -22.29
CA MET A 1 -1.01 -16.23 -23.29
C MET A 1 -2.32 -16.67 -22.61
N PHE A 2 -2.81 -15.94 -21.60
CA PHE A 2 -4.03 -16.28 -20.86
C PHE A 2 -5.05 -15.13 -20.77
N LEU A 3 -4.74 -13.97 -21.35
CA LEU A 3 -5.64 -12.83 -21.44
C LEU A 3 -6.71 -12.92 -22.56
N PRO A 4 -6.55 -13.64 -23.69
CA PRO A 4 -7.61 -13.69 -24.70
C PRO A 4 -8.73 -14.70 -24.39
N LEU A 5 -8.50 -15.65 -23.49
CA LEU A 5 -9.48 -16.70 -23.14
C LEU A 5 -10.52 -16.26 -22.10
N LEU A 6 -10.18 -15.28 -21.26
CA LEU A 6 -11.15 -14.67 -20.35
C LEU A 6 -12.09 -13.70 -21.09
N TYR A 7 -11.62 -13.06 -22.16
CA TYR A 7 -12.44 -12.13 -22.94
C TYR A 7 -13.54 -12.84 -23.76
N THR A 8 -13.26 -14.05 -24.23
CA THR A 8 -14.22 -14.87 -24.98
C THR A 8 -15.28 -15.51 -24.07
N SER A 9 -14.94 -15.86 -22.83
CA SER A 9 -15.94 -16.39 -21.87
C SER A 9 -16.93 -15.33 -21.39
N ILE A 10 -16.57 -14.04 -21.41
CA ILE A 10 -17.47 -12.94 -21.01
C ILE A 10 -18.49 -12.60 -22.12
N GLN A 11 -18.26 -13.01 -23.37
CA GLN A 11 -19.20 -12.81 -24.47
C GLN A 11 -20.40 -13.78 -24.46
N GLN A 12 -20.38 -14.82 -23.63
CA GLN A 12 -21.46 -15.81 -23.52
C GLN A 12 -22.49 -15.49 -22.42
N LEU A 13 -22.27 -14.47 -21.57
CA LEU A 13 -23.26 -14.05 -20.59
C LEU A 13 -24.33 -13.14 -21.24
N ARG A 14 -25.61 -13.49 -20.99
CA ARG A 14 -26.84 -12.82 -21.45
C ARG A 14 -26.72 -11.28 -21.51
N PRO A 15 -27.35 -10.63 -22.51
CA PRO A 15 -27.25 -9.18 -22.75
C PRO A 15 -27.79 -8.30 -21.60
N THR A 16 -28.53 -8.85 -20.65
CA THR A 16 -29.04 -8.14 -19.46
C THR A 16 -27.96 -7.88 -18.40
N ALA A 17 -26.88 -8.67 -18.35
CA ALA A 17 -25.77 -8.47 -17.41
C ALA A 17 -24.80 -7.34 -17.84
N ARG A 18 -24.81 -6.95 -19.12
CA ARG A 18 -23.92 -5.90 -19.65
C ARG A 18 -24.26 -4.49 -19.13
N ARG A 19 -25.48 -4.23 -18.66
CA ARG A 19 -25.84 -2.92 -18.10
C ARG A 19 -25.43 -2.73 -16.64
N PHE A 20 -25.18 -3.80 -15.89
CA PHE A 20 -24.81 -3.71 -14.46
C PHE A 20 -23.31 -3.78 -14.19
N LEU A 21 -22.52 -4.32 -15.14
CA LEU A 21 -21.06 -4.44 -14.99
C LEU A 21 -20.26 -3.18 -15.37
N VAL A 22 -20.85 -2.23 -16.10
CA VAL A 22 -20.14 -1.04 -16.61
C VAL A 22 -20.13 0.13 -15.61
N LEU A 23 -20.94 0.09 -14.54
CA LEU A 23 -21.13 1.24 -13.64
C LEU A 23 -20.60 1.14 -12.19
N PRO A 24 -19.60 0.30 -11.86
CA PRO A 24 -18.82 0.57 -10.65
C PRO A 24 -17.31 0.63 -10.87
N ILE A 25 -16.80 0.63 -12.11
CA ILE A 25 -15.33 0.60 -12.32
C ILE A 25 -14.70 2.01 -12.26
N THR A 26 -15.46 3.08 -12.53
CA THR A 26 -14.91 4.45 -12.63
C THR A 26 -14.73 5.17 -11.30
N HIS A 27 -15.27 4.66 -10.19
CA HIS A 27 -15.17 5.31 -8.87
C HIS A 27 -14.21 4.62 -7.88
N TYR A 28 -13.58 3.51 -8.28
CA TYR A 28 -12.70 2.72 -7.40
C TYR A 28 -11.28 3.30 -7.27
N GLY A 29 -10.80 4.11 -8.22
CA GLY A 29 -9.40 4.55 -8.27
C GLY A 29 -8.97 5.63 -7.26
N ALA A 30 -9.89 6.28 -6.55
CA ALA A 30 -9.57 7.41 -5.66
C ALA A 30 -9.62 7.08 -4.15
N MET A 31 -10.21 5.95 -3.74
CA MET A 31 -10.41 5.59 -2.31
C MET A 31 -9.54 4.41 -1.82
N GLU A 32 -8.52 3.99 -2.59
CA GLU A 32 -7.66 2.85 -2.23
C GLU A 32 -6.41 3.24 -1.43
N SER A 33 -6.01 4.52 -1.43
CA SER A 33 -4.75 4.96 -0.79
C SER A 33 -4.80 5.05 0.74
N SER A 34 -5.99 5.06 1.34
CA SER A 34 -6.18 5.15 2.80
C SER A 34 -6.68 3.87 3.47
N ARG A 35 -7.06 2.84 2.70
CA ARG A 35 -7.63 1.61 3.25
C ARG A 35 -6.55 0.61 3.60
N SER A 36 -6.69 -0.02 4.76
CA SER A 36 -5.75 -1.06 5.18
C SER A 36 -5.92 -2.33 4.33
N ILE A 37 -4.84 -3.08 4.14
CA ILE A 37 -4.84 -4.36 3.40
C ILE A 37 -5.96 -5.33 3.84
N PRO A 38 -6.26 -5.54 5.15
CA PRO A 38 -7.37 -6.39 5.56
C PRO A 38 -8.75 -5.82 5.16
N GLU A 39 -8.93 -4.50 5.14
CA GLU A 39 -10.18 -3.89 4.68
C GLU A 39 -10.43 -4.17 3.20
N LEU A 40 -9.42 -4.03 2.35
CA LEU A 40 -9.52 -4.36 0.92
C LEU A 40 -9.89 -5.84 0.71
N LYS A 41 -9.25 -6.75 1.45
CA LYS A 41 -9.58 -8.19 1.41
C LYS A 41 -11.01 -8.46 1.88
N SER A 42 -11.47 -7.79 2.94
CA SER A 42 -12.83 -7.93 3.43
C SER A 42 -13.87 -7.43 2.43
N LEU A 43 -13.59 -6.33 1.72
CA LEU A 43 -14.46 -5.78 0.67
C LEU A 43 -14.54 -6.73 -0.53
N PHE A 44 -13.41 -7.32 -0.94
CA PHE A 44 -13.39 -8.34 -1.99
C PHE A 44 -14.25 -9.54 -1.62
N ILE A 45 -14.07 -10.09 -0.41
CA ILE A 45 -14.84 -11.25 0.06
C ILE A 45 -16.33 -10.91 0.10
N ARG A 46 -16.71 -9.72 0.58
CA ARG A 46 -18.11 -9.25 0.57
C ARG A 46 -18.69 -9.17 -0.85
N ALA A 47 -17.90 -8.68 -1.81
CA ALA A 47 -18.33 -8.58 -3.20
C ALA A 47 -18.55 -9.98 -3.81
N GLN A 48 -17.63 -10.92 -3.57
CA GLN A 48 -17.76 -12.30 -4.06
C GLN A 48 -18.95 -13.02 -3.42
N ILE A 49 -19.13 -12.89 -2.11
CA ILE A 49 -20.28 -13.48 -1.41
C ILE A 49 -21.58 -12.90 -1.96
N ARG A 50 -21.65 -11.58 -2.22
CA ARG A 50 -22.84 -10.96 -2.81
C ARG A 50 -23.20 -11.59 -4.16
N ILE A 51 -22.22 -11.80 -5.04
CA ILE A 51 -22.42 -12.42 -6.36
C ILE A 51 -22.88 -13.88 -6.21
N LEU A 52 -22.24 -14.63 -5.32
CA LEU A 52 -22.57 -16.05 -5.11
C LEU A 52 -23.88 -16.26 -4.34
N SER A 53 -24.34 -15.26 -3.59
CA SER A 53 -25.58 -15.27 -2.81
C SER A 53 -26.80 -14.71 -3.56
N GLU A 54 -26.64 -14.40 -4.85
CA GLU A 54 -27.74 -13.95 -5.69
C GLU A 54 -28.86 -15.01 -5.73
N SER A 55 -30.12 -14.56 -5.70
CA SER A 55 -31.25 -15.47 -5.60
C SER A 55 -31.37 -16.34 -6.84
N LEU A 56 -31.65 -17.62 -6.63
CA LEU A 56 -31.88 -18.56 -7.71
C LEU A 56 -33.28 -18.28 -8.29
N GLU A 57 -33.33 -17.97 -9.57
CA GLU A 57 -34.56 -17.88 -10.36
C GLU A 57 -34.82 -19.22 -11.05
N ALA A 58 -36.09 -19.58 -11.23
CA ALA A 58 -36.45 -20.76 -12.01
C ALA A 58 -35.99 -20.54 -13.47
N PRO A 59 -35.21 -21.45 -14.08
CA PRO A 59 -34.96 -21.41 -15.51
C PRO A 59 -36.29 -21.47 -16.27
N GLU A 60 -36.50 -20.62 -17.28
CA GLU A 60 -37.77 -20.55 -18.06
C GLU A 60 -38.17 -21.92 -18.65
N ASP A 61 -37.17 -22.76 -18.94
CA ASP A 61 -37.35 -24.10 -19.52
C ASP A 61 -37.26 -25.23 -18.47
N TRP A 62 -37.47 -24.96 -17.17
CA TRP A 62 -37.29 -25.98 -16.11
C TRP A 62 -38.12 -27.26 -16.35
N ARG A 63 -39.25 -27.14 -17.06
CA ARG A 63 -40.13 -28.24 -17.47
C ARG A 63 -39.47 -29.20 -18.47
N SER A 64 -38.55 -28.72 -19.31
CA SER A 64 -37.84 -29.54 -20.29
C SER A 64 -36.83 -30.51 -19.66
N TYR A 65 -36.46 -30.27 -18.40
CA TYR A 65 -35.52 -31.10 -17.64
C TYR A 65 -36.22 -32.20 -16.81
N ALA A 66 -37.54 -32.17 -16.68
CA ALA A 66 -38.29 -33.22 -16.00
C ALA A 66 -38.41 -34.44 -16.93
N THR A 67 -37.68 -35.51 -16.62
CA THR A 67 -37.49 -36.65 -17.54
C THR A 67 -38.74 -37.52 -17.69
N GLU A 68 -39.76 -37.42 -16.83
CA GLU A 68 -41.04 -38.14 -17.00
C GLU A 68 -42.23 -37.31 -16.49
N PRO A 69 -43.30 -37.12 -17.29
CA PRO A 69 -44.53 -36.48 -16.83
C PRO A 69 -45.31 -37.48 -15.96
N VAL A 70 -45.06 -37.46 -14.65
CA VAL A 70 -45.93 -38.13 -13.68
C VAL A 70 -47.27 -37.38 -13.67
N GLU A 71 -48.40 -38.10 -13.61
CA GLU A 71 -49.78 -37.64 -13.84
C GLU A 71 -50.29 -36.42 -13.02
N GLU A 72 -49.48 -35.85 -12.15
CA GLU A 72 -49.69 -34.54 -11.53
C GLU A 72 -48.59 -33.58 -11.97
N ASP A 73 -48.84 -32.84 -13.05
CA ASP A 73 -47.98 -31.73 -13.48
C ASP A 73 -47.73 -30.79 -12.29
N LEU A 74 -46.46 -30.70 -11.85
CA LEU A 74 -46.05 -29.80 -10.79
C LEU A 74 -46.48 -28.37 -11.14
N SER A 75 -47.43 -27.84 -10.37
CA SER A 75 -47.94 -26.49 -10.63
C SER A 75 -46.83 -25.44 -10.47
N ASP A 76 -46.82 -24.44 -11.35
CA ASP A 76 -45.86 -23.33 -11.32
C ASP A 76 -45.84 -22.60 -9.97
N LYS A 77 -46.98 -22.64 -9.26
CA LYS A 77 -47.16 -22.09 -7.92
C LYS A 77 -46.36 -22.87 -6.87
N VAL A 78 -46.41 -24.20 -6.90
CA VAL A 78 -45.66 -25.05 -5.96
C VAL A 78 -44.15 -24.88 -6.19
N VAL A 79 -43.70 -24.80 -7.44
CA VAL A 79 -42.29 -24.54 -7.76
C VAL A 79 -41.86 -23.14 -7.31
N GLY A 80 -42.70 -22.13 -7.55
CA GLY A 80 -42.48 -20.77 -7.04
C GLY A 80 -42.37 -20.73 -5.50
N ASP A 81 -43.26 -21.41 -4.79
CA ASP A 81 -43.26 -21.47 -3.32
C ASP A 81 -42.03 -22.22 -2.77
N VAL A 82 -41.62 -23.32 -3.42
CA VAL A 82 -40.40 -24.06 -3.06
C VAL A 82 -39.16 -23.21 -3.30
N LEU A 83 -39.08 -22.50 -4.44
CA LEU A 83 -37.98 -21.59 -4.74
C LEU A 83 -37.93 -20.41 -3.76
N GLN A 84 -39.08 -19.87 -3.35
CA GLN A 84 -39.14 -18.83 -2.33
C GLN A 84 -38.63 -19.34 -0.97
N LYS A 85 -39.07 -20.53 -0.55
CA LYS A 85 -38.59 -21.17 0.69
C LYS A 85 -37.08 -21.47 0.64
N LEU A 86 -36.59 -21.95 -0.50
CA LEU A 86 -35.17 -22.24 -0.72
C LEU A 86 -34.33 -20.95 -0.68
N ASN A 87 -34.77 -19.90 -1.38
CA ASN A 87 -34.11 -18.59 -1.36
C ASN A 87 -34.13 -17.97 0.05
N ALA A 88 -35.21 -18.16 0.83
CA ALA A 88 -35.28 -17.72 2.21
C ALA A 88 -34.29 -18.50 3.11
N ALA A 89 -34.22 -19.83 2.97
CA ALA A 89 -33.26 -20.67 3.68
C ALA A 89 -31.80 -20.31 3.34
N LEU A 90 -31.50 -20.08 2.05
CA LEU A 90 -30.18 -19.63 1.60
C LEU A 90 -29.81 -18.26 2.17
N LYS A 91 -30.74 -17.30 2.20
CA LYS A 91 -30.52 -15.99 2.83
C LYS A 91 -30.22 -16.12 4.32
N GLN A 92 -30.94 -16.98 5.02
CA GLN A 92 -30.71 -17.24 6.44
C GLN A 92 -29.34 -17.88 6.67
N HIS A 93 -28.97 -18.90 5.89
CA HIS A 93 -27.67 -19.56 5.96
C HIS A 93 -26.52 -18.60 5.65
N ASN A 94 -26.62 -17.81 4.57
CA ASN A 94 -25.61 -16.83 4.18
C ASN A 94 -25.41 -15.77 5.26
N ARG A 95 -26.47 -15.31 5.93
CA ARG A 95 -26.37 -14.35 7.04
C ARG A 95 -25.63 -14.93 8.26
N VAL A 96 -25.82 -16.21 8.55
CA VAL A 96 -25.19 -16.89 9.69
C VAL A 96 -23.72 -17.20 9.42
N ILE A 97 -23.41 -17.76 8.24
CA ILE A 97 -22.05 -18.17 7.89
C ILE A 97 -21.17 -16.98 7.52
N TYR A 98 -21.69 -16.05 6.71
CA TYR A 98 -20.95 -14.89 6.24
C TYR A 98 -21.24 -13.65 7.07
N SER A 99 -21.11 -13.78 8.40
CA SER A 99 -21.22 -12.63 9.29
C SER A 99 -20.10 -11.61 9.02
N SER A 100 -20.34 -10.33 9.31
CA SER A 100 -19.33 -9.28 9.14
C SER A 100 -18.05 -9.59 9.90
N GLN A 101 -18.17 -10.19 11.10
CA GLN A 101 -17.04 -10.61 11.94
C GLN A 101 -16.27 -11.78 11.32
N ALA A 102 -16.97 -12.80 10.80
CA ALA A 102 -16.32 -13.93 10.13
C ALA A 102 -15.52 -13.46 8.91
N ILE A 103 -16.09 -12.56 8.11
CA ILE A 103 -15.41 -12.00 6.93
C ILE A 103 -14.16 -11.20 7.34
N GLN A 104 -14.26 -10.38 8.39
CA GLN A 104 -13.10 -9.63 8.92
C GLN A 104 -12.02 -10.57 9.44
N HIS A 105 -12.41 -11.59 10.20
CA HIS A 105 -11.47 -12.57 10.76
C HIS A 105 -10.76 -13.37 9.66
N VAL A 106 -11.48 -13.85 8.65
CA VAL A 106 -10.88 -14.55 7.49
C VAL A 106 -9.96 -13.60 6.72
N ALA A 107 -10.36 -12.35 6.50
CA ALA A 107 -9.51 -11.36 5.84
C ALA A 107 -8.21 -11.11 6.63
N GLN A 108 -8.30 -11.05 7.97
CA GLN A 108 -7.16 -10.91 8.86
C GLN A 108 -6.27 -12.16 8.87
N GLN A 109 -6.85 -13.36 8.87
CA GLN A 109 -6.11 -14.62 8.76
C GLN A 109 -5.37 -14.74 7.43
N ILE A 110 -6.01 -14.39 6.32
CA ILE A 110 -5.35 -14.36 5.00
C ILE A 110 -4.21 -13.34 5.01
N ALA A 111 -4.41 -12.17 5.62
CA ALA A 111 -3.36 -11.18 5.76
C ALA A 111 -2.21 -11.70 6.64
N SER A 112 -2.49 -12.32 7.78
CA SER A 112 -1.47 -12.88 8.67
C SER A 112 -0.71 -14.03 8.03
N LEU A 113 -1.40 -14.91 7.28
CA LEU A 113 -0.78 -15.99 6.53
C LEU A 113 0.11 -15.47 5.40
N TYR A 114 -0.34 -14.43 4.69
CA TYR A 114 0.50 -13.77 3.69
C TYR A 114 1.73 -13.11 4.32
N TRP A 115 1.57 -12.41 5.44
CA TRP A 115 2.71 -11.83 6.15
C TRP A 115 3.62 -12.90 6.74
N ALA A 116 3.08 -14.01 7.24
CA ALA A 116 3.85 -15.15 7.71
C ALA A 116 4.60 -15.82 6.56
N SER A 117 4.00 -15.99 5.39
CA SER A 117 4.68 -16.55 4.21
C SER A 117 5.74 -15.60 3.66
N VAL A 118 5.49 -14.29 3.66
CA VAL A 118 6.49 -13.28 3.29
C VAL A 118 7.63 -13.29 4.30
N ASN A 119 7.33 -13.32 5.60
CA ASN A 119 8.35 -13.38 6.66
C ASN A 119 9.11 -14.71 6.66
N GLN A 120 8.46 -15.81 6.28
CA GLN A 120 9.09 -17.09 6.08
C GLN A 120 9.97 -17.04 4.83
N ALA A 121 9.51 -16.48 3.72
CA ALA A 121 10.32 -16.27 2.52
C ALA A 121 11.53 -15.37 2.81
N THR A 122 11.39 -14.30 3.60
CA THR A 122 12.54 -13.46 4.02
C THR A 122 13.45 -14.14 5.02
N ARG A 123 12.95 -15.05 5.87
CA ARG A 123 13.81 -15.93 6.69
C ARG A 123 14.51 -16.96 5.81
N GLU A 124 13.84 -17.49 4.81
CA GLU A 124 14.37 -18.40 3.79
C GLU A 124 15.27 -17.71 2.76
N VAL A 125 15.38 -16.36 2.77
CA VAL A 125 16.50 -15.64 2.12
C VAL A 125 17.85 -16.01 2.77
N THR A 126 17.86 -16.60 3.97
CA THR A 126 19.07 -17.25 4.52
C THR A 126 19.26 -18.71 4.06
N SER A 127 18.23 -19.34 3.47
CA SER A 127 18.27 -20.65 2.83
C SER A 127 18.20 -20.52 1.30
N LEU A 128 19.24 -19.92 0.73
CA LEU A 128 19.43 -19.60 -0.70
C LEU A 128 19.50 -20.81 -1.66
N GLU A 129 18.93 -21.97 -1.30
CA GLU A 129 18.99 -23.18 -2.12
C GLU A 129 17.68 -23.51 -2.87
N ARG A 130 16.53 -22.92 -2.48
CA ARG A 130 15.22 -23.36 -3.00
C ARG A 130 14.66 -22.58 -4.21
N GLY A 131 15.26 -21.45 -4.58
CA GLY A 131 14.84 -20.67 -5.75
C GLY A 131 13.56 -19.84 -5.54
N VAL A 132 13.21 -19.04 -6.55
CA VAL A 132 12.03 -18.15 -6.53
C VAL A 132 10.77 -18.96 -6.88
N ASP A 133 9.75 -18.95 -6.01
CA ASP A 133 8.48 -19.65 -6.28
C ASP A 133 7.81 -19.14 -7.56
N LYS A 134 7.20 -20.04 -8.33
CA LYS A 134 6.55 -19.74 -9.64
C LYS A 134 5.46 -18.67 -9.55
N THR A 135 4.89 -18.45 -8.37
CA THR A 135 3.83 -17.47 -8.11
C THR A 135 4.35 -16.09 -7.70
N VAL A 136 5.66 -15.93 -7.55
CA VAL A 136 6.26 -14.66 -7.13
C VAL A 136 6.18 -13.66 -8.26
N ASP A 137 5.79 -12.43 -7.92
CA ASP A 137 5.75 -11.34 -8.87
C ASP A 137 7.17 -10.96 -9.31
N LEU A 138 7.52 -11.32 -10.54
CA LEU A 138 8.79 -10.97 -11.18
C LEU A 138 8.86 -9.49 -11.61
N SER A 139 7.84 -8.70 -11.30
CA SER A 139 7.94 -7.25 -11.40
C SER A 139 8.73 -6.64 -10.24
N SER A 140 8.85 -7.27 -9.07
CA SER A 140 9.49 -6.63 -7.92
C SER A 140 11.03 -6.72 -7.98
N HIS A 141 11.75 -5.60 -7.82
CA HIS A 141 13.23 -5.59 -7.80
C HIS A 141 13.87 -6.68 -6.90
N PRO A 142 13.45 -6.88 -5.63
CA PRO A 142 14.06 -7.90 -4.79
C PRO A 142 13.93 -9.30 -5.39
N ASN A 143 12.77 -9.63 -5.94
CA ASN A 143 12.53 -10.95 -6.54
C ASN A 143 13.39 -11.17 -7.79
N ILE A 144 13.65 -10.11 -8.57
CA ILE A 144 14.53 -10.15 -9.75
C ILE A 144 15.98 -10.41 -9.33
N THR A 145 16.44 -9.76 -8.27
CA THR A 145 17.80 -9.96 -7.74
C THR A 145 18.00 -11.36 -7.15
N GLN A 146 16.93 -11.96 -6.65
CA GLN A 146 16.91 -13.30 -6.06
C GLN A 146 16.88 -14.44 -7.08
N LEU A 147 16.75 -14.13 -8.39
CA LEU A 147 16.75 -15.17 -9.42
C LEU A 147 18.10 -15.93 -9.45
N PRO A 148 18.08 -17.27 -9.60
CA PRO A 148 19.28 -18.10 -9.80
C PRO A 148 20.12 -17.70 -11.00
N ARG A 149 21.45 -17.71 -10.87
CA ARG A 149 22.39 -17.36 -11.99
C ARG A 149 22.31 -18.36 -13.13
N GLU A 150 21.99 -19.60 -12.79
CA GLU A 150 21.92 -20.72 -13.72
C GLU A 150 20.64 -21.50 -13.47
N LEU A 151 20.13 -22.16 -14.52
CA LEU A 151 19.07 -23.13 -14.39
C LEU A 151 19.67 -24.42 -13.79
N TYR A 152 19.31 -24.75 -12.56
CA TYR A 152 19.78 -25.97 -11.87
C TYR A 152 19.03 -27.24 -12.31
N ASP A 153 18.20 -27.17 -13.35
CA ASP A 153 17.47 -28.33 -13.86
C ASP A 153 18.42 -29.19 -14.71
N GLN A 154 18.76 -30.36 -14.19
CA GLN A 154 19.64 -31.35 -14.86
C GLN A 154 19.03 -31.90 -16.16
N SER A 155 17.73 -31.67 -16.39
CA SER A 155 17.01 -32.10 -17.59
C SER A 155 16.98 -31.03 -18.70
N ALA A 156 17.42 -29.80 -18.40
CA ALA A 156 17.35 -28.68 -19.34
C ALA A 156 18.46 -28.74 -20.40
N SER A 157 18.08 -28.53 -21.66
CA SER A 157 19.04 -28.45 -22.76
C SER A 157 19.92 -27.20 -22.63
N GLU A 158 21.16 -27.25 -23.15
CA GLU A 158 22.09 -26.12 -23.17
C GLU A 158 21.45 -24.87 -23.82
N GLU A 159 20.60 -25.06 -24.83
CA GLU A 159 19.86 -23.98 -25.49
C GLU A 159 18.89 -23.26 -24.53
N GLU A 160 18.25 -24.01 -23.62
CA GLU A 160 17.30 -23.47 -22.64
C GLU A 160 18.04 -22.70 -21.55
N GLN A 161 19.21 -23.19 -21.14
CA GLN A 161 20.09 -22.48 -20.22
C GLN A 161 20.56 -21.14 -20.79
N LEU A 162 20.97 -21.13 -22.07
CA LEU A 162 21.35 -19.89 -22.76
C LEU A 162 20.16 -18.94 -22.93
N ARG A 163 18.97 -19.47 -23.26
CA ARG A 163 17.75 -18.67 -23.36
C ARG A 163 17.38 -18.03 -22.02
N TYR A 164 17.50 -18.77 -20.92
CA TYR A 164 17.27 -18.26 -19.57
C TYR A 164 18.24 -17.13 -19.22
N LYS A 165 19.54 -17.33 -19.44
CA LYS A 165 20.57 -16.30 -19.20
C LYS A 165 20.24 -15.00 -19.94
N ARG A 166 19.91 -15.07 -21.24
CA ARG A 166 19.49 -13.91 -22.05
C ARG A 166 18.24 -13.22 -21.51
N LEU A 167 17.21 -14.00 -21.11
CA LEU A 167 15.98 -13.45 -20.56
C LEU A 167 16.21 -12.76 -19.21
N ARG A 168 17.03 -13.35 -18.36
CA ARG A 168 17.42 -12.78 -17.06
C ARG A 168 18.15 -11.46 -17.24
N GLU A 169 19.13 -11.39 -18.14
CA GLU A 169 19.85 -10.15 -18.44
C GLU A 169 18.90 -9.06 -18.96
N ARG A 170 17.99 -9.42 -19.87
CA ARG A 170 16.97 -8.49 -20.36
C ARG A 170 16.07 -7.98 -19.22
N LEU A 171 15.69 -8.87 -18.31
CA LEU A 171 14.85 -8.53 -17.17
C LEU A 171 15.58 -7.57 -16.21
N ALA A 172 16.84 -7.85 -15.89
CA ALA A 172 17.68 -6.96 -15.08
C ALA A 172 17.85 -5.57 -15.73
N ASN A 173 18.05 -5.52 -17.05
CA ASN A 173 18.15 -4.26 -17.79
C ASN A 173 16.85 -3.43 -17.73
N LEU A 174 15.70 -4.07 -17.91
CA LEU A 174 14.40 -3.40 -17.81
C LEU A 174 14.13 -2.88 -16.39
N ASP A 175 14.52 -3.65 -15.38
CA ASP A 175 14.39 -3.26 -13.99
C ASP A 175 15.27 -2.04 -13.65
N ASN A 176 16.53 -2.03 -14.10
CA ASN A 176 17.42 -0.88 -13.97
C ASN A 176 16.82 0.38 -14.62
N GLN A 177 16.26 0.27 -15.83
CA GLN A 177 15.58 1.39 -16.49
C GLN A 177 14.37 1.88 -15.70
N ARG A 178 13.59 0.95 -15.13
CA ARG A 178 12.44 1.30 -14.29
C ARG A 178 12.88 2.05 -13.03
N GLN A 179 13.94 1.59 -12.36
CA GLN A 179 14.47 2.26 -11.17
C GLN A 179 14.96 3.68 -11.49
N GLN A 180 15.66 3.86 -12.60
CA GLN A 180 16.10 5.18 -13.04
C GLN A 180 14.91 6.13 -13.27
N ARG A 181 13.85 5.62 -13.92
CA ARG A 181 12.62 6.41 -14.11
C ARG A 181 11.93 6.73 -12.79
N GLN A 182 11.84 5.78 -11.86
CA GLN A 182 11.26 6.01 -10.53
C GLN A 182 12.05 7.08 -9.76
N ARG A 183 13.39 6.97 -9.71
CA ARG A 183 14.24 8.00 -9.09
C ARG A 183 14.02 9.37 -9.70
N ARG A 184 13.91 9.45 -11.03
CA ARG A 184 13.61 10.72 -11.72
C ARG A 184 12.22 11.26 -11.34
N LEU A 185 11.21 10.41 -11.25
CA LEU A 185 9.88 10.82 -10.82
C LEU A 185 9.89 11.32 -9.37
N ASP A 186 10.62 10.66 -8.48
CA ASP A 186 10.71 11.06 -7.08
C ASP A 186 11.47 12.38 -6.92
N GLN A 187 12.54 12.59 -7.69
CA GLN A 187 13.22 13.88 -7.79
C GLN A 187 12.27 14.98 -8.29
N LEU A 188 11.50 14.72 -9.34
CA LEU A 188 10.53 15.70 -9.87
C LEU A 188 9.41 16.00 -8.88
N ARG A 189 8.92 15.00 -8.14
CA ARG A 189 7.92 15.19 -7.08
C ARG A 189 8.49 15.99 -5.91
N LEU A 190 9.74 15.76 -5.54
CA LEU A 190 10.43 16.54 -4.52
C LEU A 190 10.56 18.00 -4.97
N LEU A 191 11.03 18.24 -6.20
CA LEU A 191 11.11 19.59 -6.76
C LEU A 191 9.73 20.24 -6.82
N GLN A 192 8.69 19.50 -7.22
CA GLN A 192 7.32 20.01 -7.20
C GLN A 192 6.90 20.41 -5.79
N ARG A 193 7.17 19.59 -4.76
CA ARG A 193 6.89 19.94 -3.36
C ARG A 193 7.66 21.19 -2.90
N LEU A 194 8.91 21.35 -3.31
CA LEU A 194 9.70 22.55 -3.01
C LEU A 194 9.17 23.79 -3.74
N LEU A 195 8.53 23.62 -4.90
CA LEU A 195 7.92 24.68 -5.68
C LEU A 195 6.47 25.01 -5.27
N GLU A 196 5.79 24.14 -4.53
CA GLU A 196 4.43 24.40 -4.02
C GLU A 196 4.34 25.74 -3.26
N PRO A 197 5.24 26.07 -2.32
CA PRO A 197 5.22 27.37 -1.62
C PRO A 197 5.39 28.57 -2.56
N PHE A 198 6.09 28.40 -3.69
CA PHE A 198 6.32 29.45 -4.67
C PHE A 198 5.16 29.65 -5.66
N ARG A 199 4.13 28.80 -5.64
CA ARG A 199 2.92 29.01 -6.45
C ARG A 199 2.14 30.25 -6.01
N GLU A 200 2.16 30.55 -4.72
CA GLU A 200 1.56 31.76 -4.13
C GLU A 200 2.65 32.57 -3.40
N PRO A 201 3.54 33.24 -4.16
CA PRO A 201 4.71 33.90 -3.57
C PRO A 201 4.31 35.06 -2.65
N GLN A 202 3.16 35.69 -2.89
CA GLN A 202 2.63 36.78 -2.07
C GLN A 202 2.18 36.31 -0.67
N THR A 203 1.67 35.09 -0.57
CA THR A 203 1.15 34.53 0.69
C THR A 203 2.25 33.82 1.50
N ASN A 204 3.12 33.04 0.85
CA ASN A 204 4.06 32.14 1.55
C ASN A 204 5.49 32.68 1.64
N VAL A 205 5.94 33.42 0.64
CA VAL A 205 7.36 33.80 0.49
C VAL A 205 7.61 35.24 0.95
N GLN A 206 6.72 36.18 0.60
CA GLN A 206 6.82 37.59 0.97
C GLN A 206 6.82 37.89 2.49
N PRO A 207 5.98 37.26 3.34
CA PRO A 207 6.05 37.53 4.79
C PRO A 207 7.35 37.02 5.43
N ASN A 208 8.00 36.02 4.82
CA ASN A 208 9.24 35.40 5.27
C ASN A 208 10.51 36.03 4.66
N LEU A 209 10.37 37.03 3.78
CA LEU A 209 11.51 37.79 3.26
C LEU A 209 11.98 38.80 4.32
N VAL A 210 13.30 39.04 4.37
CA VAL A 210 13.91 40.13 5.15
C VAL A 210 13.57 41.48 4.49
N THR A 211 12.31 41.85 4.53
CA THR A 211 11.87 43.22 4.28
C THR A 211 12.08 44.03 5.56
N LYS A 212 12.29 45.35 5.44
CA LYS A 212 12.59 46.20 6.61
C LYS A 212 11.49 46.17 7.68
N ASP A 213 10.26 45.82 7.30
CA ASP A 213 9.09 45.71 8.18
C ASP A 213 8.57 44.26 8.33
N GLY A 214 9.34 43.26 7.92
CA GLY A 214 8.91 41.85 7.90
C GLY A 214 8.77 41.22 9.30
N GLU A 215 7.90 40.22 9.44
CA GLU A 215 7.63 39.52 10.71
C GLU A 215 8.89 38.92 11.33
N LEU A 216 9.79 38.37 10.50
CA LEU A 216 11.10 37.84 10.93
C LEU A 216 11.99 38.91 11.57
N VAL A 217 11.99 40.14 11.04
CA VAL A 217 12.79 41.25 11.60
C VAL A 217 12.25 41.65 12.97
N GLN A 218 10.92 41.68 13.13
CA GLN A 218 10.28 41.94 14.41
C GLN A 218 10.60 40.84 15.44
N GLU A 219 10.62 39.56 15.03
CA GLU A 219 11.04 38.45 15.91
C GLU A 219 12.53 38.51 16.24
N LEU A 220 13.40 38.85 15.29
CA LEU A 220 14.83 39.06 15.53
C LEU A 220 15.09 40.23 16.48
N GLU A 221 14.31 41.30 16.40
CA GLU A 221 14.40 42.43 17.32
C GLU A 221 13.92 42.06 18.73
N LYS A 222 12.82 41.29 18.85
CA LYS A 222 12.38 40.69 20.13
C LYS A 222 13.47 39.78 20.70
N MET A 223 14.11 38.94 19.88
CA MET A 223 15.23 38.10 20.32
C MET A 223 16.43 38.94 20.76
N ARG A 224 16.79 40.02 20.05
CA ARG A 224 17.85 40.95 20.48
C ARG A 224 17.55 41.59 21.83
N MET A 225 16.32 42.03 22.05
CA MET A 225 15.91 42.58 23.34
C MET A 225 15.93 41.52 24.45
N LEU A 226 15.46 40.31 24.18
CA LEU A 226 15.51 39.20 25.14
C LEU A 226 16.95 38.81 25.47
N VAL A 227 17.84 38.74 24.47
CA VAL A 227 19.28 38.46 24.66
C VAL A 227 19.95 39.56 25.46
N ALA A 228 19.67 40.84 25.17
CA ALA A 228 20.20 41.96 25.95
C ALA A 228 19.71 41.94 27.41
N ARG A 229 18.45 41.54 27.63
CA ARG A 229 17.88 41.43 28.98
C ARG A 229 18.43 40.22 29.73
N VAL A 230 18.62 39.09 29.05
CA VAL A 230 19.21 37.88 29.62
C VAL A 230 20.69 38.10 29.92
N SER A 231 21.46 38.73 29.02
CA SER A 231 22.86 39.07 29.27
C SER A 231 23.01 40.09 30.41
N GLY A 232 22.14 41.10 30.47
CA GLY A 232 22.10 42.04 31.59
C GLY A 232 21.75 41.38 32.93
N ARG A 233 20.80 40.43 32.94
CA ARG A 233 20.43 39.69 34.15
C ARG A 233 21.51 38.68 34.56
N ILE A 234 22.19 38.05 33.61
CA ILE A 234 23.35 37.17 33.87
C ILE A 234 24.50 38.00 34.44
N ALA A 235 24.82 39.16 33.85
CA ALA A 235 25.85 40.06 34.36
C ALA A 235 25.51 40.59 35.76
N GLN A 236 24.25 40.94 36.03
CA GLN A 236 23.80 41.30 37.38
C GLN A 236 23.86 40.11 38.36
N SER A 237 23.54 38.89 37.91
CA SER A 237 23.67 37.70 38.76
C SER A 237 25.11 37.29 39.01
N GLN A 238 26.02 37.55 38.06
CA GLN A 238 27.46 37.36 38.23
C GLN A 238 28.05 38.44 39.15
N ALA A 239 27.63 39.70 39.01
CA ALA A 239 28.02 40.78 39.91
C ALA A 239 27.52 40.56 41.34
N ALA A 240 26.29 40.06 41.51
CA ALA A 240 25.75 39.69 42.83
C ALA A 240 26.39 38.42 43.42
N ASN A 241 26.86 37.48 42.58
CA ASN A 241 27.66 36.33 43.04
C ASN A 241 29.13 36.68 43.33
N ASN A 242 29.65 37.79 42.79
CA ASN A 242 31.01 38.27 43.05
C ASN A 242 31.14 39.11 44.33
N ASP A 243 30.02 39.57 44.91
CA ASP A 243 30.04 40.30 46.19
C ASP A 243 30.09 39.37 47.42
N ASP A 244 30.09 38.04 47.21
CA ASP A 244 30.17 37.05 48.28
C ASP A 244 31.27 35.98 48.06
N ARG A 245 32.15 36.19 47.08
CA ARG A 245 33.35 35.36 46.87
C ARG A 245 34.51 36.20 46.33
N ASP A 246 35.30 36.71 47.26
CA ASP A 246 36.73 36.82 46.99
C ASP A 246 37.26 35.44 46.54
N GLU A 247 38.22 35.50 45.62
CA GLU A 247 39.09 34.42 45.15
C GLU A 247 38.70 33.61 43.89
N VAL A 248 39.54 33.87 42.87
CA VAL A 248 39.96 33.06 41.72
C VAL A 248 39.12 33.11 40.43
N SER A 249 39.52 34.07 39.59
CA SER A 249 39.36 34.07 38.13
C SER A 249 40.06 32.85 37.51
N TYR A 250 39.28 31.87 37.06
CA TYR A 250 39.71 30.95 35.99
C TYR A 250 38.93 31.31 34.72
N VAL A 251 39.56 32.12 33.88
CA VAL A 251 39.21 32.23 32.46
C VAL A 251 39.54 30.87 31.83
N LEU A 252 38.55 29.99 31.77
CA LEU A 252 38.64 28.74 31.02
C LEU A 252 38.45 29.03 29.54
N ASP A 253 39.51 28.78 28.79
CA ASP A 253 39.62 28.90 27.34
C ASP A 253 38.57 28.01 26.66
N THR A 254 37.57 28.65 26.06
CA THR A 254 36.37 28.00 25.48
C THR A 254 36.72 27.10 24.29
N GLU A 255 37.86 27.32 23.64
CA GLU A 255 38.29 26.53 22.49
C GLU A 255 38.69 25.10 22.89
N GLN A 256 39.33 24.92 24.06
CA GLN A 256 39.73 23.59 24.55
C GLN A 256 38.51 22.73 24.90
N LYS A 257 37.42 23.35 25.34
CA LYS A 257 36.16 22.68 25.67
C LYS A 257 35.40 22.21 24.42
N LEU A 258 35.51 22.96 23.32
CA LEU A 258 34.93 22.59 22.03
C LEU A 258 35.72 21.47 21.37
N ALA A 259 37.05 21.49 21.48
CA ALA A 259 37.90 20.41 20.99
C ALA A 259 37.58 19.07 21.69
N ALA A 260 37.42 19.08 23.02
CA ALA A 260 37.09 17.88 23.78
C ALA A 260 35.68 17.30 23.51
N LEU A 261 34.78 18.09 22.91
CA LEU A 261 33.41 17.67 22.58
C LEU A 261 33.30 17.15 21.14
N LEU A 262 34.24 17.53 20.27
CA LEU A 262 34.36 17.04 18.89
C LEU A 262 35.19 15.76 18.78
N ASP A 263 36.03 15.46 19.77
CA ASP A 263 36.88 14.25 19.83
C ASP A 263 36.16 13.02 20.43
N MET A 264 34.84 13.10 20.61
CA MET A 264 34.00 12.00 21.11
C MET A 264 33.19 11.41 19.96
N ASP A 265 33.84 10.61 19.12
CA ASP A 265 33.22 9.60 18.24
C ASP A 265 33.36 8.20 18.85
#